data_AF-A0A7G7MGY2-F1
#
_entry.id   AF-A0A7G7MGY2-F1
#
_cell.length_a   1.000
_cell.length_b   1.000
_cell.length_c   1.000
_cell.angle_alpha   90.00
_cell.angle_beta   90.00
_cell.angle_gamma   90.00
#
_symmetry.space_group_name_H-M   'P 1'
#
loop_
_entity.id
_entity.type
_entity.pdbx_description
1 polymer ?
#
loop_
_entity_poly.entity_id
_entity_poly.type
_entity_poly.pdbx_seq_one_letter_code
_entity_poly.pdbx_strand_id
1 'polypeptide(L)'
;MGSSLQATQANCGPVEGLDPQALGVTLTFDAPRDGEPYPLTVRFVGLRAGATNPPASGDTFDVLDTIAGVVPGSGTVSLTRRIEGITPGDWTVQARSVVDPSTPDRSVPATAQVATTTGYAPLVRVRAPGVRIGAWPALVGAGAAVALILQGVLASRFGLPMGQLSTLSLVACLLGLGGARLYYRLEHPQSPRTPVRVTGMCIQGFVLAAIGTIVAGALLLGLPVGRLMDVTAPGLMAGMAIGRVGCFLGGCCAGRVTASRWGLWSSDRRLGVRRIPTQLLESAWAVLIGSVAGTLLLVVDTEPAGALFVAAVAAYTFGRQLIFPLRSLPRHTRYGRQLVMLSTGIAFVGAGVTLLLR
;
A
#
# COMPACT_ATOMS: atom_id res chain seq x y z
N MET A 1 31.47 1.21 -8.65
CA MET A 1 30.02 1.52 -8.64
C MET A 1 29.50 1.21 -10.02
N GLY A 2 28.63 0.21 -10.17
CA GLY A 2 28.04 -0.16 -11.46
C GLY A 2 26.57 0.25 -11.53
N SER A 3 26.12 0.80 -12.65
CA SER A 3 24.69 0.80 -12.98
C SER A 3 24.38 -0.45 -13.80
N SER A 4 23.16 -0.97 -13.64
CA SER A 4 22.63 -2.02 -14.49
C SER A 4 21.22 -1.63 -14.94
N LEU A 5 20.92 -1.81 -16.22
CA LEU A 5 19.56 -1.70 -16.74
C LEU A 5 18.99 -3.11 -16.91
N GLN A 6 17.88 -3.37 -16.24
CA GLN A 6 17.17 -4.63 -16.34
C GLN A 6 15.77 -4.37 -16.89
N ALA A 7 15.33 -5.22 -17.82
CA ALA A 7 13.97 -5.17 -18.28
C ALA A 7 13.05 -5.99 -17.37
N THR A 8 11.85 -5.47 -17.12
CA THR A 8 10.79 -6.20 -16.46
C THR A 8 10.28 -7.27 -17.43
N GLN A 9 10.82 -8.47 -17.32
CA GLN A 9 10.34 -9.62 -18.07
C GLN A 9 8.89 -9.92 -17.61
N ALA A 10 7.94 -9.90 -18.53
CA ALA A 10 6.51 -10.11 -18.28
C ALA A 10 5.92 -11.32 -19.02
N ASN A 11 6.76 -12.12 -19.67
CA ASN A 11 6.34 -13.28 -20.46
C ASN A 11 6.38 -14.52 -19.58
N CYS A 12 5.31 -14.73 -18.81
CA CYS A 12 5.00 -16.06 -18.28
C CYS A 12 4.05 -16.71 -19.30
N GLY A 13 4.27 -17.96 -19.69
CA GLY A 13 3.49 -18.65 -20.74
C GLY A 13 1.96 -18.44 -20.73
N PRO A 14 1.27 -18.34 -19.57
CA PRO A 14 -0.18 -18.09 -19.55
C PRO A 14 -0.64 -16.69 -19.99
N VAL A 15 0.25 -15.70 -20.06
CA VAL A 15 -0.09 -14.29 -20.34
C VAL A 15 0.69 -13.71 -21.53
N GLU A 16 1.41 -14.57 -22.24
CA GLU A 16 2.18 -14.19 -23.43
C GLU A 16 1.23 -13.77 -24.57
N GLY A 17 1.56 -12.67 -25.25
CA GLY A 17 0.76 -12.15 -26.36
C GLY A 17 -0.56 -11.46 -25.98
N LEU A 18 -0.95 -11.44 -24.70
CA LEU A 18 -2.21 -10.78 -24.28
C LEU A 18 -2.11 -9.26 -24.39
N ASP A 19 -3.18 -8.65 -24.92
CA ASP A 19 -3.38 -7.20 -24.95
C ASP A 19 -4.11 -6.68 -23.71
N PRO A 20 -3.83 -5.43 -23.27
CA PRO A 20 -2.86 -4.49 -23.86
C PRO A 20 -1.42 -4.82 -23.46
N GLN A 21 -0.45 -4.49 -24.31
CA GLN A 21 0.98 -4.66 -24.03
C GLN A 21 1.67 -3.37 -23.56
N ALA A 22 2.76 -3.52 -22.80
CA ALA A 22 3.61 -2.44 -22.31
C ALA A 22 5.06 -2.90 -22.10
N LEU A 23 5.98 -1.94 -21.97
CA LEU A 23 7.35 -2.18 -21.52
C LEU A 23 7.53 -1.68 -20.09
N GLY A 24 8.27 -2.46 -19.30
CA GLY A 24 8.81 -2.03 -18.01
C GLY A 24 10.32 -2.14 -18.05
N VAL A 25 11.03 -1.06 -17.72
CA VAL A 25 12.49 -1.07 -17.61
C VAL A 25 12.91 -0.48 -16.27
N THR A 26 13.89 -1.09 -15.63
CA THR A 26 14.39 -0.68 -14.33
C THR A 26 15.88 -0.39 -14.37
N LEU A 27 16.22 0.87 -14.14
CA LEU A 27 17.60 1.29 -13.93
C LEU A 27 17.94 1.14 -12.46
N THR A 28 18.98 0.36 -12.15
CA THR A 28 19.52 0.20 -10.80
C THR A 28 20.90 0.82 -10.71
N PHE A 29 21.15 1.59 -9.66
CA PHE A 29 22.42 2.25 -9.38
C PHE A 29 22.61 2.42 -7.87
N ASP A 30 23.84 2.62 -7.41
CA ASP A 30 24.11 2.93 -6.01
C ASP A 30 24.18 4.45 -5.81
N ALA A 31 23.46 4.95 -4.80
CA ALA A 31 23.61 6.33 -4.36
C ALA A 31 25.02 6.57 -3.79
N PRO A 32 25.59 7.78 -3.95
CA PRO A 32 26.83 8.18 -3.27
C PRO A 32 26.75 7.93 -1.77
N ARG A 33 27.89 7.67 -1.11
CA ARG A 33 27.90 7.43 0.34
C ARG A 33 27.55 8.70 1.13
N ASP A 34 28.10 9.83 0.70
CA ASP A 34 28.01 11.12 1.38
C ASP A 34 27.62 12.23 0.39
N GLY A 35 27.22 13.39 0.94
CA GLY A 35 26.82 14.59 0.19
C GLY A 35 25.36 14.99 0.42
N GLU A 36 24.96 16.09 -0.21
CA GLU A 36 23.60 16.63 -0.12
C GLU A 36 22.62 15.91 -1.06
N PRO A 37 21.33 15.77 -0.72
CA PRO A 37 20.32 15.25 -1.64
C PRO A 37 20.28 16.03 -2.96
N TYR A 38 20.07 15.34 -4.07
CA TYR A 38 20.06 15.95 -5.42
C TYR A 38 19.00 15.36 -6.33
N PRO A 39 18.45 16.14 -7.27
CA PRO A 39 17.59 15.61 -8.31
C PRO A 39 18.40 14.78 -9.29
N LEU A 40 17.80 13.73 -9.84
CA LEU A 40 18.37 12.94 -10.93
C LEU A 40 17.33 12.74 -12.02
N THR A 41 17.63 13.22 -13.22
CA THR A 41 16.81 12.97 -14.41
C THR A 41 17.44 11.90 -15.27
N VAL A 42 16.63 10.91 -15.66
CA VAL A 42 17.02 9.81 -16.54
C VAL A 42 16.19 9.89 -17.82
N ARG A 43 16.87 9.91 -18.96
CA ARG A 43 16.26 9.81 -20.30
C ARG A 43 16.22 8.36 -20.73
N PHE A 44 15.04 7.88 -21.06
CA PHE A 44 14.80 6.55 -21.61
C PHE A 44 14.43 6.70 -23.09
N VAL A 45 15.25 6.12 -23.96
CA VAL A 45 15.02 6.09 -25.41
C VAL A 45 14.84 4.64 -25.83
N GLY A 46 13.80 4.35 -26.60
CA GLY A 46 13.55 3.01 -27.11
C GLY A 46 13.37 3.00 -28.62
N LEU A 47 13.85 1.93 -29.25
CA LEU A 47 13.65 1.64 -30.67
C LEU A 47 13.18 0.19 -30.81
N ARG A 48 12.08 -0.02 -31.54
CA ARG A 48 11.56 -1.36 -31.85
C ARG A 48 12.48 -2.06 -32.86
N ALA A 49 12.72 -3.35 -32.66
CA ALA A 49 13.35 -4.19 -33.67
C ALA A 49 12.48 -4.23 -34.93
N GLY A 50 13.11 -4.11 -36.10
CA GLY A 50 12.42 -4.09 -37.39
C GLY A 50 11.58 -2.84 -37.65
N ALA A 51 11.82 -1.74 -36.95
CA ALA A 51 11.22 -0.44 -37.28
C ALA A 51 11.70 0.04 -38.66
N THR A 52 10.82 0.71 -39.41
CA THR A 52 11.16 1.36 -40.68
C THR A 52 12.10 2.55 -40.47
N ASN A 53 12.71 3.07 -41.54
CA ASN A 53 13.47 4.32 -41.52
C ASN A 53 12.81 5.35 -42.45
N PRO A 54 12.15 6.41 -41.93
CA PRO A 54 12.01 6.76 -40.53
C PRO A 54 11.07 5.82 -39.75
N PRO A 55 11.21 5.71 -38.42
CA PRO A 55 10.35 4.86 -37.59
C PRO A 55 8.89 5.31 -37.63
N ALA A 56 7.97 4.34 -37.67
CA ALA A 56 6.54 4.61 -37.58
C ALA A 56 6.12 5.11 -36.17
N SER A 57 4.94 5.71 -36.08
CA SER A 57 4.33 6.08 -34.79
C SER A 57 4.18 4.84 -33.91
N GLY A 58 4.69 4.89 -32.68
CA GLY A 58 4.66 3.78 -31.72
C GLY A 58 5.89 2.86 -31.77
N ASP A 59 6.82 3.03 -32.71
CA ASP A 59 8.06 2.23 -32.84
C ASP A 59 9.29 2.88 -32.20
N THR A 60 9.11 4.07 -31.65
CA THR A 60 10.10 4.76 -30.83
C THR A 60 9.42 5.41 -29.63
N PHE A 61 10.21 5.65 -28.59
CA PHE A 61 9.82 6.57 -27.53
C PHE A 61 11.05 7.30 -26.99
N ASP A 62 10.82 8.48 -26.43
CA ASP A 62 11.82 9.27 -25.74
C ASP A 62 11.14 9.96 -24.54
N VAL A 63 11.47 9.53 -23.33
CA VAL A 63 10.83 10.01 -22.12
C VAL A 63 11.85 10.32 -21.03
N LEU A 64 11.57 11.39 -20.28
CA LEU A 64 12.33 11.76 -19.10
C LEU A 64 11.60 11.29 -17.83
N ASP A 65 12.36 10.80 -16.86
CA ASP A 65 11.86 10.50 -15.51
C ASP A 65 12.80 11.10 -14.47
N THR A 66 12.25 11.93 -13.59
CA THR A 66 13.02 12.68 -12.58
C THR A 66 12.75 12.13 -11.18
N ILE A 67 13.82 11.72 -10.51
CA ILE A 67 13.86 11.49 -9.08
C ILE A 67 14.12 12.84 -8.41
N ALA A 68 13.16 13.35 -7.64
CA ALA A 68 13.27 14.69 -7.05
C ALA A 68 14.42 14.84 -6.03
N GLY A 69 14.80 13.75 -5.36
CA GLY A 69 15.88 13.76 -4.37
C GLY A 69 16.45 12.37 -4.16
N VAL A 70 17.54 12.05 -4.87
CA VAL A 70 18.42 10.94 -4.52
C VAL A 70 19.13 11.32 -3.23
N VAL A 71 19.01 10.48 -2.21
CA VAL A 71 19.59 10.71 -0.89
C VAL A 71 20.89 9.92 -0.77
N PRO A 72 22.06 10.56 -0.63
CA PRO A 72 23.30 9.86 -0.35
C PRO A 72 23.20 8.97 0.90
N GLY A 73 23.91 7.85 0.92
CA GLY A 73 23.87 6.86 2.01
C GLY A 73 22.62 5.95 2.00
N SER A 74 21.69 6.16 1.06
CA SER A 74 20.49 5.31 0.93
C SER A 74 20.76 3.94 0.26
N GLY A 75 21.99 3.71 -0.23
CA GLY A 75 22.41 2.46 -0.84
C GLY A 75 21.87 2.30 -2.26
N THR A 76 21.47 1.07 -2.62
CA THR A 76 20.99 0.74 -3.96
C THR A 76 19.62 1.36 -4.24
N VAL A 77 19.54 2.07 -5.36
CA VAL A 77 18.35 2.74 -5.88
C VAL A 77 17.92 2.05 -7.18
N SER A 78 16.63 1.78 -7.32
CA SER A 78 16.01 1.23 -8.54
C SER A 78 14.91 2.16 -9.02
N LEU A 79 15.01 2.64 -10.26
CA LEU A 79 14.01 3.46 -10.94
C LEU A 79 13.32 2.63 -12.04
N THR A 80 12.06 2.29 -11.84
CA THR A 80 11.23 1.54 -12.80
C THR A 80 10.37 2.48 -13.62
N ARG A 81 10.64 2.54 -14.93
CA ARG A 81 9.83 3.25 -15.93
C ARG A 81 8.91 2.29 -16.67
N ARG A 82 7.68 2.74 -16.94
CA ARG A 82 6.68 2.00 -17.72
C ARG A 82 6.30 2.79 -18.95
N ILE A 83 6.32 2.12 -20.09
CA ILE A 83 6.00 2.71 -21.39
C ILE A 83 4.78 1.96 -21.94
N GLU A 84 3.75 2.72 -22.28
CA GLU A 84 2.46 2.22 -22.76
C GLU A 84 2.11 2.92 -24.07
N GLY A 85 1.18 2.36 -24.85
CA GLY A 85 0.80 2.95 -26.14
C GLY A 85 1.88 2.82 -27.22
N ILE A 86 2.70 1.76 -27.13
CA ILE A 86 3.77 1.44 -28.08
C ILE A 86 3.42 0.15 -28.83
N THR A 87 4.04 -0.05 -30.00
CA THR A 87 3.82 -1.26 -30.80
C THR A 87 4.38 -2.49 -30.08
N PRO A 88 3.61 -3.59 -29.97
CA PRO A 88 4.10 -4.87 -29.49
C PRO A 88 5.33 -5.38 -30.26
N GLY A 89 6.25 -6.07 -29.57
CA GLY A 89 7.39 -6.75 -30.19
C GLY A 89 8.67 -6.62 -29.37
N ASP A 90 9.79 -6.80 -30.04
CA ASP A 90 11.13 -6.68 -29.45
C ASP A 90 11.63 -5.24 -29.54
N TRP A 91 12.32 -4.82 -28.49
CA TRP A 91 12.74 -3.45 -28.25
C TRP A 91 14.15 -3.41 -27.70
N THR A 92 14.87 -2.39 -28.14
CA THR A 92 16.13 -2.00 -27.53
C THR A 92 15.91 -0.70 -26.78
N VAL A 93 16.12 -0.71 -25.47
CA VAL A 93 15.89 0.45 -24.60
C VAL A 93 17.21 0.89 -23.99
N GLN A 94 17.48 2.19 -24.08
CA GLN A 94 18.64 2.83 -23.50
C GLN A 94 18.22 3.83 -22.42
N ALA A 95 18.86 3.76 -21.26
CA ALA A 95 18.70 4.70 -20.17
C ALA A 95 19.99 5.51 -20.02
N ARG A 96 19.89 6.84 -20.03
CA ARG A 96 21.02 7.76 -19.81
C ARG A 96 20.67 8.78 -18.74
N SER A 97 21.55 8.99 -17.78
CA SER A 97 21.44 10.14 -16.88
C SER A 97 21.64 11.42 -17.67
N VAL A 98 20.73 12.37 -17.51
CA VAL A 98 20.90 13.73 -18.03
C VAL A 98 21.76 14.47 -17.01
N VAL A 99 23.00 14.80 -17.38
CA VAL A 99 23.87 15.63 -16.55
C VAL A 99 23.35 17.06 -16.61
N ASP A 100 22.98 17.61 -15.46
CA ASP A 100 22.70 19.03 -15.37
C ASP A 100 24.04 19.79 -15.39
N PRO A 101 24.28 20.69 -16.37
CA PRO A 101 25.51 21.46 -16.47
C PRO A 101 25.86 22.27 -15.20
N SER A 102 24.87 22.56 -14.36
CA SER A 102 25.04 23.29 -13.10
C SER A 102 25.55 22.44 -11.93
N THR A 103 25.64 21.10 -12.07
CA THR A 103 26.13 20.19 -11.02
C THR A 103 27.11 19.14 -11.57
N PRO A 104 28.38 19.52 -11.82
CA PRO A 104 29.29 18.74 -12.67
C PRO A 104 29.88 17.47 -12.04
N ASP A 105 29.79 17.28 -10.72
CA ASP A 105 30.69 16.36 -10.02
C ASP A 105 29.98 15.38 -9.09
N ARG A 106 29.05 14.59 -9.64
CA ARG A 106 28.44 13.48 -8.92
C ARG A 106 28.45 12.25 -9.80
N SER A 107 29.05 11.19 -9.31
CA SER A 107 29.18 9.88 -9.95
C SER A 107 27.80 9.24 -10.20
N VAL A 108 27.05 9.77 -11.16
CA VAL A 108 25.80 9.18 -11.65
C VAL A 108 26.19 8.17 -12.72
N PRO A 109 25.87 6.87 -12.56
CA PRO A 109 26.47 5.90 -13.45
C PRO A 109 25.73 5.84 -14.80
N ALA A 110 26.56 5.99 -15.84
CA ALA A 110 26.56 5.41 -17.17
C ALA A 110 25.22 5.10 -17.87
N THR A 111 25.17 5.57 -19.12
CA THR A 111 24.38 4.99 -20.21
C THR A 111 24.33 3.46 -20.09
N ALA A 112 23.14 2.91 -19.94
CA ALA A 112 22.89 1.48 -19.92
C ALA A 112 21.86 1.13 -20.98
N GLN A 113 21.93 -0.08 -21.54
CA GLN A 113 21.07 -0.53 -22.62
C GLN A 113 20.62 -1.96 -22.35
N VAL A 114 19.40 -2.29 -22.75
CA VAL A 114 18.82 -3.61 -22.59
C VAL A 114 17.97 -3.95 -23.81
N ALA A 115 18.11 -5.17 -24.31
CA ALA A 115 17.16 -5.76 -25.25
C ALA A 115 16.03 -6.42 -24.45
N THR A 116 14.79 -6.16 -24.83
CA THR A 116 13.59 -6.64 -24.13
C THR A 116 12.44 -6.79 -25.10
N THR A 117 11.39 -7.48 -24.68
CA THR A 117 10.14 -7.60 -25.42
C THR A 117 9.00 -6.97 -24.63
N THR A 118 7.96 -6.51 -25.30
CA THR A 118 6.73 -6.05 -24.65
C THR A 118 6.02 -7.22 -23.95
N GLY A 119 5.28 -6.92 -22.89
CA GLY A 119 4.48 -7.93 -22.21
C GLY A 119 3.16 -7.39 -21.69
N TYR A 120 2.33 -8.28 -21.13
CA TYR A 120 0.98 -7.94 -20.70
C TYR A 120 0.97 -6.78 -19.70
N ALA A 121 0.38 -5.64 -20.12
CA ALA A 121 0.53 -4.36 -19.42
C ALA A 121 0.05 -4.40 -17.96
N PRO A 122 -1.07 -5.04 -17.60
CA PRO A 122 -1.48 -5.16 -16.19
C PRO A 122 -0.42 -5.79 -15.30
N LEU A 123 0.35 -6.75 -15.81
CA LEU A 123 1.44 -7.39 -15.06
C LEU A 123 2.68 -6.50 -14.99
N VAL A 124 3.05 -5.87 -16.10
CA VAL A 124 4.15 -4.87 -16.17
C VAL A 124 3.90 -3.70 -15.20
N ARG A 125 2.64 -3.26 -15.06
CA ARG A 125 2.25 -2.18 -14.13
C ARG A 125 2.52 -2.48 -12.67
N VAL A 126 2.45 -3.75 -12.25
CA VAL A 126 2.60 -4.13 -10.84
C VAL A 126 3.99 -4.70 -10.52
N ARG A 127 4.75 -5.12 -11.53
CA ARG A 127 6.12 -5.61 -11.35
C ARG A 127 7.09 -4.45 -11.14
N ALA A 128 7.90 -4.56 -10.08
CA ALA A 128 9.05 -3.73 -9.79
C ALA A 128 9.96 -4.49 -8.82
N PRO A 129 11.27 -4.19 -8.74
CA PRO A 129 12.13 -4.76 -7.72
C PRO A 129 11.53 -4.58 -6.32
N GLY A 130 11.57 -5.63 -5.50
CA GLY A 130 11.02 -5.63 -4.14
C GLY A 130 9.53 -5.85 -4.00
N VAL A 131 8.78 -5.81 -5.10
CA VAL A 131 7.33 -5.99 -5.07
C VAL A 131 6.98 -7.45 -5.32
N ARG A 132 6.28 -8.08 -4.38
CA ARG A 132 5.77 -9.45 -4.51
C ARG A 132 4.34 -9.42 -5.04
N ILE A 133 4.14 -9.88 -6.27
CA ILE A 133 2.81 -9.96 -6.88
C ILE A 133 1.92 -10.86 -6.02
N GLY A 134 0.69 -10.41 -5.76
CA GLY A 134 -0.28 -11.17 -4.97
C GLY A 134 -0.04 -11.16 -3.46
N ALA A 135 1.10 -10.65 -2.96
CA ALA A 135 1.36 -10.61 -1.52
C ALA A 135 0.36 -9.73 -0.76
N TRP A 136 -0.03 -8.59 -1.34
CA TRP A 136 -1.03 -7.70 -0.73
C TRP A 136 -2.40 -8.38 -0.56
N PRO A 137 -3.07 -8.87 -1.62
CA PRO A 137 -4.38 -9.52 -1.44
C PRO A 137 -4.28 -10.80 -0.60
N ALA A 138 -3.21 -11.58 -0.72
CA ALA A 138 -3.02 -12.78 0.09
C ALA A 138 -2.91 -12.47 1.60
N LEU A 139 -2.09 -11.50 1.98
CA LEU A 139 -1.93 -11.13 3.39
C LEU A 139 -3.14 -10.38 3.95
N VAL A 140 -3.84 -9.58 3.15
CA VAL A 140 -5.11 -8.98 3.57
C VAL A 140 -6.18 -10.07 3.79
N GLY A 141 -6.28 -11.05 2.88
CA GLY A 141 -7.20 -12.18 3.04
C GLY A 141 -6.86 -13.04 4.25
N ALA A 142 -5.58 -13.37 4.46
CA ALA A 142 -5.11 -14.07 5.65
C ALA A 142 -5.39 -13.28 6.93
N GLY A 143 -5.17 -11.96 6.91
CA GLY A 143 -5.48 -11.06 8.01
C GLY A 143 -6.98 -11.04 8.35
N ALA A 144 -7.85 -11.03 7.34
CA ALA A 144 -9.29 -11.13 7.54
C ALA A 144 -9.70 -12.48 8.14
N ALA A 145 -9.11 -13.59 7.68
CA ALA A 145 -9.35 -14.91 8.26
C ALA A 145 -8.90 -14.96 9.73
N VAL A 146 -7.70 -14.47 10.05
CA VAL A 146 -7.21 -14.38 11.44
C VAL A 146 -8.13 -13.50 12.30
N ALA A 147 -8.60 -12.37 11.78
CA ALA A 147 -9.53 -11.49 12.48
C ALA A 147 -10.84 -12.20 12.83
N LEU A 148 -11.45 -12.90 11.86
CA LEU A 148 -12.70 -13.65 12.06
C LEU A 148 -12.52 -14.84 13.01
N ILE A 149 -11.42 -15.58 12.90
CA ILE A 149 -11.12 -16.70 13.80
C ILE A 149 -10.94 -16.18 15.23
N LEU A 150 -10.14 -15.12 15.42
CA LEU A 150 -9.90 -14.55 16.75
C LEU A 150 -11.19 -13.98 17.35
N GLN A 151 -11.99 -13.29 16.55
CA GLN A 151 -13.31 -12.79 16.96
C GLN A 151 -14.23 -13.96 17.38
N GLY A 152 -14.28 -15.06 16.63
CA GLY A 152 -15.08 -16.24 16.96
C GLY A 152 -14.62 -16.93 18.25
N VAL A 153 -13.31 -17.05 18.47
CA VAL A 153 -12.72 -17.61 19.70
C VAL A 153 -13.03 -16.73 20.91
N LEU A 154 -12.93 -15.41 20.77
CA LEU A 154 -13.28 -14.48 21.84
C LEU A 154 -14.80 -14.48 22.09
N ALA A 155 -15.62 -14.49 21.03
CA ALA A 155 -17.07 -14.56 21.15
C ALA A 155 -17.55 -15.79 21.91
N SER A 156 -16.95 -16.96 21.68
CA SER A 156 -17.30 -18.19 22.40
C SER A 156 -16.95 -18.11 23.89
N ARG A 157 -15.88 -17.40 24.26
CA ARG A 157 -15.52 -17.17 25.67
C ARG A 157 -16.53 -16.30 26.42
N PHE A 158 -17.15 -15.34 25.74
CA PHE A 158 -18.13 -14.43 26.33
C PHE A 158 -19.59 -14.88 26.11
N GLY A 159 -19.82 -16.12 25.67
CA GLY A 159 -21.17 -16.68 25.47
C GLY A 159 -21.97 -16.01 24.35
N LEU A 160 -21.31 -15.34 23.41
CA LEU A 160 -21.98 -14.72 22.25
C LEU A 160 -22.31 -15.80 21.20
N PRO A 161 -23.42 -15.64 20.44
CA PRO A 161 -23.83 -16.61 19.42
C PRO A 161 -22.86 -16.60 18.22
N MET A 162 -21.81 -17.41 18.32
CA MET A 162 -20.65 -17.43 17.43
C MET A 162 -21.02 -17.64 15.95
N GLY A 163 -22.04 -18.47 15.68
CA GLY A 163 -22.55 -18.72 14.33
C GLY A 163 -23.16 -17.47 13.67
N GLN A 164 -24.06 -16.77 14.37
CA GLN A 164 -24.66 -15.53 13.87
C GLN A 164 -23.61 -14.43 13.70
N LEU A 165 -22.72 -14.31 14.67
CA LEU A 165 -21.66 -13.31 14.70
C LEU A 165 -20.66 -13.48 13.56
N SER A 166 -20.17 -14.70 13.35
CA SER A 166 -19.20 -15.00 12.29
C SER A 166 -19.83 -14.85 10.91
N THR A 167 -21.10 -15.27 10.76
CA THR A 167 -21.86 -15.06 9.51
C THR A 167 -22.03 -13.58 9.21
N LEU A 168 -22.44 -12.79 10.21
CA LEU A 168 -22.60 -11.34 10.07
C LEU A 168 -21.27 -10.67 9.69
N SER A 169 -20.16 -11.07 10.32
CA SER A 169 -18.84 -10.51 10.06
C SER A 169 -18.30 -10.89 8.67
N LEU A 170 -18.60 -12.11 8.20
CA LEU A 170 -18.31 -12.54 6.84
C LEU A 170 -19.12 -11.74 5.80
N VAL A 171 -20.43 -11.58 6.03
CA VAL A 171 -21.30 -10.74 5.19
C VAL A 171 -20.81 -9.29 5.17
N ALA A 172 -20.39 -8.75 6.32
CA ALA A 172 -19.82 -7.42 6.41
C ALA A 172 -18.52 -7.27 5.61
N CYS A 173 -17.66 -8.29 5.58
CA CYS A 173 -16.46 -8.29 4.74
C CYS A 173 -16.83 -8.27 3.24
N LEU A 174 -17.81 -9.08 2.82
CA LEU A 174 -18.25 -9.14 1.43
C LEU A 174 -18.92 -7.83 0.97
N LEU A 175 -19.84 -7.29 1.78
CA LEU A 175 -20.47 -5.99 1.52
C LEU A 175 -19.44 -4.85 1.61
N GLY A 176 -18.45 -4.97 2.50
CA GLY A 176 -17.29 -4.09 2.57
C GLY A 176 -16.54 -4.00 1.24
N LEU A 177 -16.24 -5.13 0.58
CA LEU A 177 -15.60 -5.12 -0.74
C LEU A 177 -16.46 -4.37 -1.78
N GLY A 178 -17.78 -4.57 -1.74
CA GLY A 178 -18.74 -3.80 -2.55
C GLY A 178 -18.71 -2.30 -2.25
N GLY A 179 -18.70 -1.92 -0.98
CA GLY A 179 -18.61 -0.54 -0.51
C GLY A 179 -17.30 0.13 -0.91
N ALA A 180 -16.17 -0.59 -0.84
CA ALA A 180 -14.87 -0.11 -1.28
C ALA A 180 -14.84 0.28 -2.76
N ARG A 181 -15.51 -0.54 -3.57
CA ARG A 181 -15.66 -0.35 -5.01
C ARG A 181 -16.60 0.82 -5.33
N LEU A 182 -17.74 0.88 -4.64
CA LEU A 182 -18.73 1.94 -4.81
C LEU A 182 -18.14 3.30 -4.46
N TYR A 183 -17.47 3.40 -3.31
CA TYR A 183 -16.83 4.63 -2.86
C TYR A 183 -15.79 5.12 -3.87
N TYR A 184 -14.93 4.23 -4.38
CA TYR A 184 -13.94 4.59 -5.40
C TYR A 184 -14.59 5.17 -6.67
N ARG A 185 -15.71 4.58 -7.12
CA ARG A 185 -16.46 5.06 -8.30
C ARG A 185 -17.07 6.44 -8.09
N LEU A 186 -17.56 6.72 -6.88
CA LEU A 186 -18.12 8.03 -6.54
C LEU A 186 -17.04 9.11 -6.49
N GLU A 187 -15.84 8.76 -6.01
CA GLU A 187 -14.70 9.69 -5.93
C GLU A 187 -14.05 9.93 -7.31
N HIS A 188 -14.17 8.98 -8.25
CA HIS A 188 -13.58 9.07 -9.59
C HIS A 188 -14.64 8.92 -10.71
N PRO A 189 -15.61 9.83 -10.81
CA PRO A 189 -16.74 9.72 -11.74
C PRO A 189 -16.31 9.75 -13.22
N GLN A 190 -15.13 10.31 -13.52
CA GLN A 190 -14.57 10.42 -14.87
C GLN A 190 -13.73 9.20 -15.30
N SER A 191 -13.53 8.21 -14.43
CA SER A 191 -12.74 7.03 -14.79
C SER A 191 -13.53 6.10 -15.74
N PRO A 192 -12.92 5.55 -16.81
CA PRO A 192 -13.63 4.68 -17.76
C PRO A 192 -14.34 3.53 -17.06
N ARG A 193 -15.66 3.40 -17.27
CA ARG A 193 -16.54 2.36 -16.69
C ARG A 193 -16.31 0.99 -17.34
N THR A 194 -15.07 0.52 -17.37
CA THR A 194 -14.74 -0.82 -17.87
C THR A 194 -15.03 -1.86 -16.78
N PRO A 195 -15.88 -2.88 -17.05
CA PRO A 195 -16.29 -3.86 -16.03
C PRO A 195 -15.12 -4.72 -15.51
N VAL A 196 -14.03 -4.84 -16.28
CA VAL A 196 -12.91 -5.78 -16.05
C VAL A 196 -11.75 -5.17 -15.25
N ARG A 197 -11.75 -3.86 -14.96
CA ARG A 197 -10.68 -3.27 -14.13
C ARG A 197 -10.88 -3.63 -12.66
N VAL A 198 -10.22 -4.68 -12.16
CA VAL A 198 -10.08 -4.98 -10.71
C VAL A 198 -9.30 -3.88 -9.94
N THR A 199 -8.91 -2.80 -10.63
CA THR A 199 -8.20 -1.66 -10.08
C THR A 199 -9.17 -0.61 -9.52
N GLY A 200 -8.84 -0.07 -8.34
CA GLY A 200 -9.64 0.96 -7.66
C GLY A 200 -10.56 0.40 -6.58
N MET A 201 -10.08 0.47 -5.34
CA MET A 201 -10.85 0.19 -4.12
C MET A 201 -10.42 1.21 -3.07
N CYS A 202 -11.38 1.86 -2.41
CA CYS A 202 -11.12 2.79 -1.30
C CYS A 202 -11.39 2.10 0.03
N ILE A 203 -10.40 2.09 0.92
CA ILE A 203 -10.53 1.47 2.25
C ILE A 203 -11.63 2.16 3.09
N GLN A 204 -11.87 3.45 2.87
CA GLN A 204 -12.94 4.21 3.53
C GLN A 204 -14.31 3.62 3.22
N GLY A 205 -14.56 3.28 1.95
CA GLY A 205 -15.80 2.62 1.54
C GLY A 205 -15.96 1.22 2.14
N PHE A 206 -14.86 0.47 2.25
CA PHE A 206 -14.87 -0.83 2.93
C PHE A 206 -15.28 -0.69 4.40
N VAL A 207 -14.61 0.20 5.14
CA VAL A 207 -14.83 0.38 6.58
C VAL A 207 -16.24 0.87 6.87
N LEU A 208 -16.74 1.84 6.11
CA LEU A 208 -18.11 2.36 6.28
C LEU A 208 -19.16 1.28 6.04
N ALA A 209 -19.05 0.53 4.95
CA ALA A 209 -20.00 -0.54 4.64
C ALA A 209 -19.90 -1.70 5.63
N ALA A 210 -18.69 -2.10 6.05
CA ALA A 210 -18.50 -3.17 7.02
C ALA A 210 -19.07 -2.79 8.40
N ILE A 211 -18.74 -1.62 8.94
CA ILE A 211 -19.27 -1.16 10.24
C ILE A 211 -20.80 -1.01 10.16
N GLY A 212 -21.33 -0.38 9.10
CA GLY A 212 -22.76 -0.24 8.91
C GLY A 212 -23.48 -1.59 8.84
N THR A 213 -22.91 -2.57 8.14
CA THR A 213 -23.45 -3.94 8.07
C THR A 213 -23.47 -4.60 9.45
N ILE A 214 -22.38 -4.52 10.21
CA ILE A 214 -22.32 -5.18 11.52
C ILE A 214 -23.29 -4.51 12.49
N VAL A 215 -23.34 -3.18 12.55
CA VAL A 215 -24.26 -2.47 13.46
C VAL A 215 -25.71 -2.75 13.09
N ALA A 216 -26.09 -2.60 11.83
CA ALA A 216 -27.47 -2.85 11.40
C ALA A 216 -27.87 -4.32 11.59
N GLY A 217 -27.02 -5.26 11.17
CA GLY A 217 -27.30 -6.69 11.33
C GLY A 217 -27.37 -7.12 12.79
N ALA A 218 -26.52 -6.58 13.66
CA ALA A 218 -26.57 -6.86 15.09
C ALA A 218 -27.87 -6.34 15.72
N LEU A 219 -28.32 -5.14 15.36
CA LEU A 219 -29.61 -4.59 15.82
C LEU A 219 -30.79 -5.45 15.35
N LEU A 220 -30.79 -5.87 14.09
CA LEU A 220 -31.84 -6.73 13.51
C LEU A 220 -31.90 -8.12 14.18
N LEU A 221 -30.76 -8.64 14.61
CA LEU A 221 -30.65 -9.94 15.28
C LEU A 221 -30.77 -9.87 16.81
N GLY A 222 -31.00 -8.68 17.38
CA GLY A 222 -31.10 -8.49 18.83
C GLY A 222 -29.78 -8.73 19.58
N LEU A 223 -28.63 -8.59 18.90
CA LEU A 223 -27.31 -8.81 19.48
C LEU A 223 -26.81 -7.57 20.23
N PRO A 224 -26.06 -7.75 21.34
CA PRO A 224 -25.47 -6.64 22.08
C PRO A 224 -24.33 -6.00 21.27
N VAL A 225 -24.65 -4.95 20.50
CA VAL A 225 -23.73 -4.28 19.56
C VAL A 225 -22.41 -3.88 20.23
N GLY A 226 -22.45 -3.32 21.43
CA GLY A 226 -21.24 -2.90 22.16
C GLY A 226 -20.29 -4.07 22.43
N ARG A 227 -20.80 -5.19 22.97
CA ARG A 227 -19.96 -6.38 23.27
C ARG A 227 -19.45 -7.03 21.99
N LEU A 228 -20.29 -7.04 20.95
CA LEU A 228 -19.88 -7.50 19.63
C LEU A 228 -18.70 -6.68 19.09
N MET A 229 -18.76 -5.35 19.19
CA MET A 229 -17.67 -4.46 18.77
C MET A 229 -16.40 -4.69 19.59
N ASP A 230 -16.50 -4.80 20.92
CA ASP A 230 -15.34 -5.02 21.80
C ASP A 230 -14.63 -6.34 21.48
N VAL A 231 -15.38 -7.43 21.27
CA VAL A 231 -14.84 -8.74 20.84
C VAL A 231 -14.21 -8.67 19.45
N THR A 232 -14.67 -7.76 18.60
CA THR A 232 -14.11 -7.55 17.25
C THR A 232 -12.78 -6.81 17.29
N ALA A 233 -12.53 -5.97 18.30
CA ALA A 233 -11.38 -5.07 18.32
C ALA A 233 -10.01 -5.77 18.22
N PRO A 234 -9.72 -6.84 18.99
CA PRO A 234 -8.43 -7.54 18.89
C PRO A 234 -8.24 -8.22 17.54
N GLY A 235 -9.29 -8.87 17.03
CA GLY A 235 -9.30 -9.50 15.70
C GLY A 235 -9.03 -8.49 14.58
N LEU A 236 -9.73 -7.36 14.60
CA LEU A 236 -9.54 -6.27 13.64
C LEU A 236 -8.09 -5.77 13.65
N MET A 237 -7.51 -5.55 14.83
CA MET A 237 -6.12 -5.10 14.95
C MET A 237 -5.11 -6.14 14.45
N ALA A 238 -5.33 -7.42 14.71
CA ALA A 238 -4.52 -8.50 14.16
C ALA A 238 -4.59 -8.54 12.62
N GLY A 239 -5.78 -8.43 12.05
CA GLY A 239 -5.97 -8.33 10.60
C GLY A 239 -5.27 -7.11 9.99
N MET A 240 -5.33 -5.96 10.66
CA MET A 240 -4.63 -4.75 10.24
C MET A 240 -3.10 -4.91 10.32
N ALA A 241 -2.58 -5.56 11.35
CA ALA A 241 -1.14 -5.84 11.47
C ALA A 241 -0.61 -6.65 10.29
N ILE A 242 -1.32 -7.72 9.93
CA ILE A 242 -0.95 -8.62 8.82
C ILE A 242 -1.11 -7.90 7.47
N GLY A 243 -2.23 -7.20 7.25
CA GLY A 243 -2.48 -6.48 6.00
C GLY A 243 -1.44 -5.40 5.70
N ARG A 244 -0.90 -4.73 6.74
CA ARG A 244 0.16 -3.71 6.60
C ARG A 244 1.50 -4.31 6.14
N VAL A 245 1.83 -5.54 6.53
CA VAL A 245 2.96 -6.27 5.94
C VAL A 245 2.72 -6.54 4.45
N GLY A 246 1.47 -6.85 4.08
CA GLY A 246 1.06 -6.95 2.67
C GLY A 246 1.27 -5.64 1.91
N CYS A 247 1.03 -4.49 2.52
CA CYS A 247 1.31 -3.18 1.89
C CYS A 247 2.81 -2.95 1.66
N PHE A 248 3.67 -3.36 2.61
CA PHE A 248 5.12 -3.29 2.47
C PHE A 248 5.61 -4.11 1.27
N LEU A 249 5.18 -5.37 1.17
CA LEU A 249 5.55 -6.27 0.07
C LEU A 249 4.87 -5.94 -1.26
N GLY A 250 3.69 -5.32 -1.22
CA GLY A 250 2.93 -4.90 -2.39
C GLY A 250 3.37 -3.55 -2.96
N GLY A 251 4.27 -2.85 -2.28
CA GLY A 251 4.79 -1.55 -2.67
C GLY A 251 3.77 -0.42 -2.66
N CYS A 252 2.89 -0.39 -1.67
CA CYS A 252 1.95 0.71 -1.44
C CYS A 252 2.20 1.39 -0.08
N CYS A 253 1.80 2.66 0.03
CA CYS A 253 1.95 3.47 1.26
C CYS A 253 3.40 3.56 1.77
N ALA A 254 4.37 3.70 0.85
CA ALA A 254 5.78 3.72 1.18
C ALA A 254 6.20 4.92 2.06
N GLY A 255 7.21 4.69 2.89
CA GLY A 255 7.87 5.73 3.66
C GLY A 255 8.70 6.69 2.79
N ARG A 256 9.11 7.81 3.39
CA ARG A 256 10.12 8.71 2.84
C ARG A 256 11.47 8.00 2.73
N VAL A 257 12.25 8.41 1.74
CA VAL A 257 13.63 7.95 1.52
C VAL A 257 14.48 8.35 2.73
N THR A 258 15.40 7.48 3.15
CA THR A 258 16.28 7.75 4.29
C THR A 258 17.63 7.05 4.14
N ALA A 259 18.68 7.68 4.67
CA ALA A 259 20.00 7.08 4.86
C ALA A 259 20.16 6.39 6.23
N SER A 260 19.15 6.47 7.11
CA SER A 260 19.20 5.91 8.45
C SER A 260 19.44 4.40 8.47
N ARG A 261 20.19 3.90 9.45
CA ARG A 261 20.40 2.45 9.69
C ARG A 261 19.12 1.66 9.94
N TRP A 262 18.06 2.34 10.36
CA TRP A 262 16.72 1.75 10.59
C TRP A 262 15.88 1.70 9.31
N GLY A 263 16.38 2.26 8.20
CA GLY A 263 15.71 2.23 6.92
C GLY A 263 15.77 0.85 6.29
N LEU A 264 14.64 0.38 5.76
CA LEU A 264 14.55 -0.86 5.02
C LEU A 264 14.37 -0.56 3.54
N TRP A 265 15.01 -1.37 2.71
CA TRP A 265 14.84 -1.26 1.27
C TRP A 265 13.41 -1.69 0.89
N SER A 266 12.69 -0.81 0.21
CA SER A 266 11.32 -1.06 -0.24
C SER A 266 10.99 -0.23 -1.46
N SER A 267 10.02 -0.70 -2.24
CA SER A 267 9.62 -0.11 -3.51
C SER A 267 8.22 0.46 -3.43
N ASP A 268 7.98 1.61 -4.04
CA ASP A 268 6.62 2.16 -4.27
C ASP A 268 6.11 1.83 -5.69
N ARG A 269 6.65 0.77 -6.30
CA ARG A 269 6.49 0.34 -7.70
C ARG A 269 7.16 1.24 -8.73
N ARG A 270 7.58 2.46 -8.39
CA ARG A 270 8.37 3.35 -9.28
C ARG A 270 9.81 3.45 -8.80
N LEU A 271 10.03 3.67 -7.51
CA LEU A 271 11.32 3.89 -6.89
C LEU A 271 11.55 2.89 -5.74
N GLY A 272 12.47 1.96 -5.95
CA GLY A 272 13.01 1.06 -4.93
C GLY A 272 14.23 1.68 -4.26
N VAL A 273 14.17 1.94 -2.97
CA VAL A 273 15.27 2.57 -2.21
C VAL A 273 15.11 2.29 -0.72
N ARG A 274 16.14 2.54 0.07
CA ARG A 274 16.03 2.56 1.54
C ARG A 274 15.04 3.63 2.01
N ARG A 275 14.03 3.20 2.75
CA ARG A 275 12.92 4.05 3.24
C ARG A 275 12.66 3.79 4.72
N ILE A 276 12.04 4.77 5.36
CA ILE A 276 11.49 4.59 6.71
C ILE A 276 10.40 3.50 6.61
N PRO A 277 10.45 2.40 7.38
CA PRO A 277 9.53 1.28 7.25
C PRO A 277 8.15 1.57 7.88
N THR A 278 7.47 2.62 7.41
CA THR A 278 6.21 3.13 7.99
C THR A 278 5.11 2.07 8.05
N GLN A 279 5.05 1.17 7.08
CA GLN A 279 4.06 0.09 7.07
C GLN A 279 4.32 -0.90 8.21
N LEU A 280 5.58 -1.22 8.52
CA LEU A 280 5.92 -2.12 9.64
C LEU A 280 5.74 -1.43 10.99
N LEU A 281 5.98 -0.12 11.07
CA LEU A 281 5.64 0.68 12.26
C LEU A 281 4.13 0.64 12.51
N GLU A 282 3.31 0.77 11.46
CA GLU A 282 1.85 0.63 11.56
C GLU A 282 1.42 -0.80 11.90
N SER A 283 2.12 -1.83 11.40
CA SER A 283 1.90 -3.21 11.83
C SER A 283 2.17 -3.39 13.31
N ALA A 284 3.33 -2.92 13.79
CA ALA A 284 3.71 -3.02 15.20
C ALA A 284 2.73 -2.26 16.11
N TRP A 285 2.27 -1.07 15.68
CA TRP A 285 1.26 -0.31 16.39
C TRP A 285 -0.09 -1.05 16.47
N ALA A 286 -0.51 -1.71 15.39
CA ALA A 286 -1.71 -2.54 15.40
C ALA A 286 -1.55 -3.77 16.31
N VAL A 287 -0.39 -4.44 16.31
CA VAL A 287 -0.12 -5.55 17.24
C VAL A 287 -0.22 -5.06 18.68
N LEU A 288 0.43 -3.96 19.03
CA LEU A 288 0.39 -3.41 20.38
C LEU A 288 -1.05 -3.13 20.83
N ILE A 289 -1.84 -2.44 20.00
CA ILE A 289 -3.24 -2.14 20.32
C ILE A 289 -4.06 -3.42 20.43
N GLY A 290 -3.89 -4.36 19.50
CA GLY A 290 -4.62 -5.63 19.51
C GLY A 290 -4.31 -6.47 20.74
N SER A 291 -3.04 -6.54 21.14
CA SER A 291 -2.60 -7.25 22.36
C SER A 291 -3.14 -6.58 23.62
N VAL A 292 -3.07 -5.24 23.71
CA VAL A 292 -3.63 -4.50 24.85
C VAL A 292 -5.14 -4.67 24.92
N ALA A 293 -5.85 -4.50 23.79
CA ALA A 293 -7.30 -4.67 23.74
C ALA A 293 -7.71 -6.10 24.08
N GLY A 294 -7.03 -7.11 23.54
CA GLY A 294 -7.30 -8.51 23.87
C GLY A 294 -7.04 -8.84 25.33
N THR A 295 -5.98 -8.27 25.92
CA THR A 295 -5.68 -8.46 27.35
C THR A 295 -6.73 -7.78 28.22
N LEU A 296 -7.07 -6.52 27.93
CA LEU A 296 -8.11 -5.79 28.67
C LEU A 296 -9.46 -6.51 28.59
N LEU A 297 -9.84 -7.00 27.40
CA LEU A 297 -11.06 -7.76 27.21
C LEU A 297 -11.11 -9.03 28.09
N LEU A 298 -9.97 -9.69 28.30
CA LEU A 298 -9.90 -10.95 29.04
C LEU A 298 -9.73 -10.78 30.56
N VAL A 299 -9.27 -9.60 31.02
CA VAL A 299 -8.88 -9.38 32.42
C VAL A 299 -9.76 -8.34 33.12
N VAL A 300 -10.45 -7.49 32.36
CA VAL A 300 -11.28 -6.40 32.88
C VAL A 300 -12.69 -6.54 32.32
N ASP A 301 -13.69 -6.25 33.15
CA ASP A 301 -15.07 -6.12 32.67
C ASP A 301 -15.18 -4.90 31.76
N THR A 302 -15.31 -5.13 30.45
CA THR A 302 -15.37 -4.08 29.43
C THR A 302 -16.75 -3.45 29.39
N GLU A 303 -16.88 -2.39 30.18
CA GLU A 303 -18.14 -1.79 30.52
C GLU A 303 -17.87 -0.26 30.58
N PRO A 304 -18.56 0.60 29.82
CA PRO A 304 -19.70 0.31 28.96
C PRO A 304 -19.28 -0.46 27.70
N ALA A 305 -20.13 -1.40 27.30
CA ALA A 305 -19.92 -2.19 26.10
C ALA A 305 -19.73 -1.28 24.86
N GLY A 306 -18.67 -1.51 24.10
CA GLY A 306 -18.25 -0.74 22.93
C GLY A 306 -17.11 0.24 23.19
N ALA A 307 -16.81 0.56 24.46
CA ALA A 307 -15.73 1.49 24.81
C ALA A 307 -14.36 0.97 24.38
N LEU A 308 -14.11 -0.33 24.52
CA LEU A 308 -12.83 -0.93 24.13
C LEU A 308 -12.60 -0.82 22.62
N PHE A 309 -13.62 -1.09 21.82
CA PHE A 309 -13.54 -0.94 20.37
C PHE A 309 -13.26 0.51 19.96
N VAL A 310 -13.99 1.46 20.55
CA VAL A 310 -13.78 2.89 20.28
C VAL A 310 -12.35 3.30 20.65
N ALA A 311 -11.87 2.89 21.82
CA ALA A 311 -10.49 3.14 22.24
C ALA A 311 -9.47 2.54 21.25
N ALA A 312 -9.64 1.28 20.85
CA ALA A 312 -8.72 0.63 19.92
C ALA A 312 -8.67 1.32 18.54
N VAL A 313 -9.82 1.63 17.95
CA VAL A 313 -9.92 2.32 16.65
C VAL A 313 -9.36 3.74 16.74
N ALA A 314 -9.66 4.45 17.82
CA ALA A 314 -9.15 5.79 18.08
C ALA A 314 -7.62 5.79 18.22
N ALA A 315 -7.07 4.88 19.03
CA ALA A 315 -5.62 4.72 19.21
C ALA A 315 -4.91 4.38 17.89
N TYR A 316 -5.48 3.47 17.10
CA TYR A 316 -4.92 3.10 15.80
C TYR A 316 -4.91 4.30 14.85
N THR A 317 -6.01 5.03 14.78
CA THR A 317 -6.16 6.19 13.89
C THR A 317 -5.24 7.33 14.31
N PHE A 318 -5.10 7.57 15.62
CA PHE A 318 -4.19 8.57 16.17
C PHE A 318 -2.72 8.23 15.83
N GLY A 319 -2.27 7.01 16.11
CA GLY A 319 -0.91 6.57 15.78
C GLY A 319 -0.63 6.61 14.27
N ARG A 320 -1.62 6.30 13.43
CA ARG A 320 -1.51 6.49 11.98
C ARG A 320 -1.26 7.96 11.61
N GLN A 321 -1.88 8.92 12.29
CA GLN A 321 -1.60 10.35 12.06
C GLN A 321 -0.19 10.75 12.52
N LEU A 322 0.35 10.13 13.58
CA LEU A 322 1.74 10.32 14.01
C LEU A 322 2.74 9.79 12.99
N ILE A 323 2.46 8.65 12.37
CA ILE A 323 3.32 8.02 11.35
C ILE A 323 3.19 8.72 9.99
N PHE A 324 2.06 9.37 9.71
CA PHE A 324 1.77 9.99 8.42
C PHE A 324 2.87 10.90 7.85
N PRO A 325 3.55 11.79 8.62
CA PRO A 325 4.64 12.64 8.13
C PRO A 325 5.87 11.86 7.65
N LEU A 326 5.98 10.58 8.02
CA LEU A 326 7.06 9.70 7.60
C LEU A 326 6.76 9.03 6.24
N ARG A 327 5.56 9.17 5.69
CA ARG A 327 5.16 8.63 4.38
C ARG A 327 5.57 9.55 3.23
N SER A 328 5.75 8.98 2.04
CA SER A 328 6.11 9.73 0.82
C SER A 328 4.95 10.49 0.17
N LEU A 329 3.72 10.34 0.69
CA LEU A 329 2.53 10.96 0.11
C LEU A 329 2.43 12.45 0.45
N PRO A 330 2.02 13.30 -0.52
CA PRO A 330 1.81 14.72 -0.29
C PRO A 330 0.64 14.97 0.68
N ARG A 331 0.71 16.09 1.42
CA ARG A 331 -0.37 16.52 2.30
C ARG A 331 -1.48 17.13 1.46
N HIS A 332 -2.68 16.55 1.51
CA HIS A 332 -3.85 17.06 0.79
C HIS A 332 -4.64 18.11 1.57
N THR A 333 -4.54 18.14 2.91
CA THR A 333 -5.32 19.06 3.75
C THR A 333 -4.43 19.76 4.78
N ARG A 334 -4.68 21.07 5.00
CA ARG A 334 -3.88 21.90 5.92
C ARG A 334 -4.14 21.54 7.39
N TYR A 335 -5.40 21.33 7.77
CA TYR A 335 -5.82 21.08 9.16
C TYR A 335 -6.36 19.67 9.41
N GLY A 336 -6.59 18.86 8.37
CA GLY A 336 -7.26 17.55 8.51
C GLY A 336 -6.56 16.60 9.47
N ARG A 337 -5.22 16.58 9.47
CA ARG A 337 -4.45 15.74 10.41
C ARG A 337 -4.68 16.14 11.87
N GLN A 338 -4.62 17.44 12.16
CA GLN A 338 -4.78 17.96 13.52
C GLN A 338 -6.20 17.69 14.03
N LEU A 339 -7.21 17.89 13.19
CA LEU A 339 -8.61 17.59 13.53
C LEU A 339 -8.82 16.10 13.82
N VAL A 340 -8.26 15.21 12.98
CA VAL A 340 -8.34 13.75 13.21
C VAL A 340 -7.59 13.35 14.48
N MET A 341 -6.42 13.92 14.74
CA MET A 341 -5.67 13.66 15.98
C MET A 341 -6.43 14.14 17.21
N LEU A 342 -7.02 15.32 17.17
CA LEU A 342 -7.81 15.86 18.28
C LEU A 342 -9.04 14.99 18.54
N SER A 343 -9.82 14.67 17.51
CA SER A 343 -11.05 13.88 17.68
C SER A 343 -10.76 12.47 18.16
N THR A 344 -9.73 11.81 17.62
CA THR A 344 -9.34 10.46 18.05
C THR A 344 -8.67 10.46 19.41
N GLY A 345 -7.91 11.51 19.76
CA GLY A 345 -7.36 11.68 21.10
C GLY A 345 -8.46 11.82 22.15
N ILE A 346 -9.47 12.66 21.90
CA ILE A 346 -10.63 12.83 22.78
C ILE A 346 -11.41 11.51 22.91
N ALA A 347 -11.67 10.83 21.79
CA ALA A 347 -12.38 9.54 21.81
C ALA A 347 -11.62 8.46 22.59
N PHE A 348 -10.29 8.41 22.45
CA PHE A 348 -9.44 7.47 23.19
C PHE A 348 -9.45 7.75 24.70
N VAL A 349 -9.25 9.01 25.10
CA VAL A 349 -9.26 9.39 26.52
C VAL A 349 -10.64 9.17 27.12
N GLY A 350 -11.71 9.58 26.43
CA GLY A 350 -13.08 9.38 26.89
C GLY A 350 -13.41 7.90 27.11
N ALA A 351 -13.08 7.04 26.14
CA ALA A 351 -13.27 5.60 26.26
C ALA A 351 -12.41 4.98 27.38
N GLY A 352 -11.15 5.41 27.52
CA GLY A 352 -10.27 4.94 28.59
C GLY A 352 -10.76 5.33 29.98
N VAL A 353 -11.21 6.58 30.17
CA VAL A 353 -11.80 7.04 31.42
C VAL A 353 -13.06 6.25 31.75
N THR A 354 -13.92 5.97 30.77
CA THR A 354 -15.13 5.17 31.00
C THR A 354 -14.85 3.73 31.42
N LEU A 355 -13.71 3.16 30.99
CA LEU A 355 -13.26 1.82 31.38
C LEU A 355 -12.59 1.81 32.77
N LEU A 356 -12.00 2.92 33.21
CA LEU A 356 -11.28 3.04 34.49
C LEU A 356 -12.15 3.51 35.67
N LEU A 357 -13.24 4.23 35.40
CA LEU A 357 -14.15 4.75 36.44
C LEU A 357 -15.20 3.71 36.90
N ARG A 358 -14.93 2.42 36.71
CA ARG A 358 -15.75 1.31 37.20
C ARG A 358 -14.92 0.45 38.16
#